data_AF-A0A533XPQ5-F1
#
_entry.id   AF-A0A533XPQ5-F1
#
_cell.length_a   1.000
_cell.length_b   1.000
_cell.length_c   1.000
_cell.angle_alpha   90.00
_cell.angle_beta   90.00
_cell.angle_gamma   90.00
#
_symmetry.space_group_name_H-M   'P 1'
#
loop_
_entity.id
_entity.type
_entity.pdbx_description
1 polymer ?
#
loop_
_entity_poly.entity_id
_entity_poly.type
_entity_poly.pdbx_seq_one_letter_code
_entity_poly.pdbx_strand_id
1 'polypeptide(L)'
;MKPSLSSTSVGYCQGCTVFAVTVMVIAVLIYSSADAAPVAVRFWEGAAHGYFIVRSLAGETIGQGELTQVLKEDNLVESQVVIHFKNGSLYDEKVAFSQQRVFRMLRYHLIQRGPSFP
;
A
#
# COMPACT_ATOMS: atom_id res chain seq x y z
N MET A 1 -20.17 -38.63 -62.47
CA MET A 1 -18.91 -37.87 -62.37
C MET A 1 -19.18 -36.65 -61.49
N LYS A 2 -18.69 -36.65 -60.24
CA LYS A 2 -18.83 -35.55 -59.25
C LYS A 2 -17.53 -34.75 -59.21
N PRO A 3 -17.53 -33.41 -59.19
CA PRO A 3 -16.42 -32.66 -58.63
C PRO A 3 -16.68 -32.41 -57.14
N SER A 4 -15.68 -32.77 -56.32
CA SER A 4 -15.65 -32.53 -54.88
C SER A 4 -15.30 -31.08 -54.58
N LEU A 5 -16.13 -30.40 -53.79
CA LEU A 5 -15.81 -29.11 -53.19
C LEU A 5 -14.80 -29.31 -52.06
N SER A 6 -13.60 -28.75 -52.23
CA SER A 6 -12.55 -28.72 -51.21
C SER A 6 -12.95 -27.75 -50.09
N SER A 7 -13.23 -28.30 -48.91
CA SER A 7 -13.37 -27.53 -47.67
C SER A 7 -11.98 -27.03 -47.23
N THR A 8 -11.72 -25.74 -47.39
CA THR A 8 -10.50 -25.09 -46.87
C THR A 8 -10.66 -24.94 -45.36
N SER A 9 -10.19 -25.92 -44.59
CA SER A 9 -10.04 -25.78 -43.14
C SER A 9 -8.94 -24.75 -42.87
N VAL A 10 -9.30 -23.59 -42.32
CA VAL A 10 -8.34 -22.66 -41.74
C VAL A 10 -7.70 -23.38 -40.55
N GLY A 11 -6.52 -23.94 -40.76
CA GLY A 11 -5.74 -24.61 -39.72
C GLY A 11 -5.21 -23.57 -38.74
N TYR A 12 -5.98 -23.25 -37.71
CA TYR A 12 -5.46 -22.50 -36.58
C TYR A 12 -4.45 -23.38 -35.83
N CYS A 13 -3.17 -23.02 -35.89
CA CYS A 13 -2.14 -23.65 -35.06
C CYS A 13 -2.48 -23.35 -33.59
N GLN A 14 -3.02 -24.35 -32.89
CA GLN A 14 -3.52 -24.27 -31.51
C GLN A 14 -2.51 -23.62 -30.54
N GLY A 15 -1.20 -23.80 -30.78
CA GLY A 15 -0.14 -23.14 -30.00
C GLY A 15 -0.03 -21.63 -30.22
N CYS A 16 -0.30 -21.14 -31.43
CA CYS A 16 -0.26 -19.70 -31.75
C CYS A 16 -1.45 -18.96 -31.11
N THR A 17 -2.62 -19.60 -31.05
CA THR A 17 -3.81 -19.03 -30.41
C THR A 17 -3.65 -18.94 -28.89
N VAL A 18 -3.12 -19.98 -28.26
CA VAL A 18 -2.82 -19.98 -26.82
C VAL A 18 -1.77 -18.93 -26.48
N PHE A 19 -0.71 -18.81 -27.30
CA PHE A 19 0.31 -17.78 -27.12
C PHE A 19 -0.29 -16.37 -27.23
N ALA A 20 -1.10 -16.10 -28.26
CA ALA A 20 -1.74 -14.81 -28.46
C ALA A 20 -2.70 -14.44 -27.31
N VAL A 21 -3.52 -15.38 -26.85
CA VAL A 21 -4.43 -15.17 -25.70
C VAL A 21 -3.64 -14.91 -24.42
N THR A 22 -2.56 -15.66 -24.19
CA THR A 22 -1.71 -15.47 -23.00
C THR A 22 -1.05 -14.09 -22.99
N VAL A 23 -0.51 -13.65 -24.13
CA VAL A 23 0.07 -12.32 -24.31
C VAL A 23 -0.99 -11.23 -24.09
N MET A 24 -2.21 -11.43 -24.60
CA MET A 24 -3.32 -10.50 -24.40
C MET A 24 -3.72 -10.39 -22.92
N VAL A 25 -3.83 -11.51 -22.20
CA VAL A 25 -4.16 -11.51 -20.76
C VAL A 25 -3.07 -10.81 -19.96
N ILE A 26 -1.79 -11.10 -20.23
CA ILE A 26 -0.66 -10.44 -19.57
C ILE A 26 -0.68 -8.93 -19.85
N ALA A 27 -0.95 -8.52 -21.09
CA ALA A 27 -1.08 -7.10 -21.42
C ALA A 27 -2.20 -6.44 -20.61
N VAL A 28 -3.40 -7.04 -20.54
CA VAL A 28 -4.52 -6.50 -19.77
C VAL A 28 -4.18 -6.37 -18.28
N LEU A 29 -3.50 -7.36 -17.69
CA LEU A 29 -3.07 -7.31 -16.29
C LEU A 29 -1.98 -6.26 -16.02
N ILE A 30 -1.11 -6.00 -17.00
CA ILE A 30 -0.11 -4.93 -16.90
C ILE A 30 -0.77 -3.54 -17.01
N TYR A 31 -1.84 -3.41 -17.79
CA TYR A 31 -2.56 -2.14 -17.97
C TYR A 31 -3.65 -1.89 -16.92
N SER A 32 -3.99 -2.86 -16.07
CA SER A 32 -4.92 -2.62 -14.97
C SER A 32 -4.25 -1.80 -13.88
N SER A 33 -4.58 -0.52 -13.79
CA SER A 33 -4.19 0.34 -12.68
C SER A 33 -5.05 0.01 -11.45
N ALA A 34 -4.41 -0.39 -10.36
CA ALA A 34 -5.05 -0.44 -9.04
C ALA A 34 -5.15 0.99 -8.50
N ASP A 35 -6.22 1.69 -8.86
CA ASP A 35 -6.50 3.02 -8.32
C ASP A 35 -7.30 2.88 -7.01
N ALA A 36 -6.85 3.58 -5.97
CA ALA A 36 -7.55 3.64 -4.70
C ALA A 36 -8.42 4.89 -4.69
N ALA A 37 -9.69 4.75 -4.27
CA ALA A 37 -10.56 5.90 -4.13
C ALA A 37 -9.94 6.94 -3.16
N PRO A 38 -9.91 8.23 -3.52
CA PRO A 38 -9.29 9.25 -2.69
C PRO A 38 -10.03 9.41 -1.35
N VAL A 39 -9.28 9.63 -0.27
CA VAL A 39 -9.86 9.89 1.05
C VAL A 39 -10.10 11.39 1.21
N ALA A 40 -11.36 11.82 1.14
CA ALA A 40 -11.73 13.22 1.29
C ALA A 40 -11.48 13.71 2.72
N VAL A 41 -10.83 14.86 2.85
CA VAL A 41 -10.58 15.53 4.13
C VAL A 41 -11.83 16.29 4.54
N ARG A 42 -12.46 15.85 5.64
CA ARG A 42 -13.61 16.56 6.24
C ARG A 42 -13.16 17.58 7.27
N PHE A 43 -12.14 17.22 8.05
CA PHE A 43 -11.54 18.06 9.09
C PHE A 43 -10.03 17.96 8.95
N TRP A 44 -9.36 19.10 9.08
CA TRP A 44 -7.91 19.13 9.12
C TRP A 44 -7.43 18.54 10.43
N GLU A 45 -6.37 17.75 10.36
CA GLU A 45 -5.72 17.31 11.56
C GLU A 45 -5.01 18.50 12.22
N GLY A 46 -5.01 18.50 13.56
CA GLY A 46 -4.29 19.47 14.37
C GLY A 46 -2.84 19.03 14.62
N ALA A 47 -2.06 19.94 15.19
CA ALA A 47 -0.82 19.55 15.85
C ALA A 47 -1.16 18.70 17.09
N ALA A 48 -0.36 17.65 17.32
CA ALA A 48 -0.57 16.74 18.45
C ALA A 48 0.76 16.28 19.01
N HIS A 49 0.80 16.05 20.31
CA HIS A 49 1.92 15.41 20.99
C HIS A 49 1.35 14.52 22.09
N GLY A 50 1.51 13.21 21.95
CA GLY A 50 0.87 12.22 22.80
C GLY A 50 1.81 11.10 23.19
N TYR A 51 1.55 10.50 24.34
CA TYR A 51 2.26 9.34 24.86
C TYR A 51 1.29 8.19 25.08
N PHE A 52 1.73 6.97 24.84
CA PHE A 52 0.91 5.78 25.01
C PHE A 52 1.74 4.59 25.48
N ILE A 53 1.05 3.57 26.01
CA ILE A 53 1.65 2.28 26.34
C ILE A 53 1.14 1.22 25.37
N VAL A 54 2.01 0.25 25.04
CA VAL A 54 1.64 -0.89 24.20
C VAL A 54 1.39 -2.07 25.13
N ARG A 55 0.23 -2.71 24.97
CA ARG A 55 -0.15 -3.90 25.74
C ARG A 55 -0.24 -5.13 24.85
N SER A 56 0.17 -6.28 25.37
CA SER A 56 -0.09 -7.58 24.75
C SER A 56 -1.58 -7.94 24.87
N LEU A 57 -2.01 -8.97 24.14
CA LEU A 57 -3.36 -9.53 24.28
C LEU A 57 -3.65 -10.06 25.69
N ALA A 58 -2.61 -10.45 26.44
CA ALA A 58 -2.70 -10.85 27.84
C ALA A 58 -2.75 -9.65 28.82
N GLY A 59 -2.70 -8.41 28.31
CA GLY A 59 -2.78 -7.18 29.09
C GLY A 59 -1.43 -6.69 29.65
N GLU A 60 -0.34 -7.40 29.39
CA GLU A 60 1.00 -7.02 29.83
C GLU A 60 1.50 -5.80 29.05
N THR A 61 2.03 -4.78 29.74
CA THR A 61 2.73 -3.68 29.07
C THR A 61 4.01 -4.22 28.42
N ILE A 62 4.10 -4.16 27.10
CA ILE A 62 5.25 -4.66 26.32
C ILE A 62 6.10 -3.53 25.71
N GLY A 63 5.63 -2.28 25.81
CA GLY A 63 6.37 -1.12 25.34
C GLY A 63 5.69 0.19 25.70
N GLN A 64 6.33 1.28 25.33
CA GLN A 64 5.83 2.64 25.44
C GLN A 64 6.13 3.39 24.16
N GLY A 65 5.25 4.32 23.80
CA GLY A 65 5.39 5.07 22.58
C GLY A 65 4.96 6.51 22.71
N GLU A 66 5.33 7.26 21.68
CA GLU A 66 5.11 8.69 21.53
C GLU A 66 4.65 8.94 20.10
N LEU A 67 3.66 9.81 19.96
CA LEU A 67 3.16 10.35 18.70
C LEU A 67 3.41 11.85 18.71
N THR A 68 4.11 12.34 17.69
CA THR A 68 4.28 13.78 17.45
C THR A 68 3.77 14.12 16.08
N GLN A 69 2.93 15.14 16.00
CA GLN A 69 2.35 15.64 14.76
C GLN A 69 2.48 17.15 14.68
N VAL A 70 3.11 17.61 13.60
CA VAL A 70 3.40 19.02 13.37
C VAL A 70 2.79 19.45 12.05
N LEU A 71 2.08 20.58 12.08
CA LEU A 71 1.58 21.25 10.89
C LEU A 71 2.69 22.11 10.29
N LYS A 72 2.94 21.93 9.00
CA LYS A 72 3.85 22.73 8.18
C LYS A 72 3.04 23.64 7.26
N GLU A 73 3.75 24.42 6.45
CA GLU A 73 3.14 25.23 5.39
C GLU A 73 2.43 24.34 4.36
N ASP A 74 1.54 24.94 3.55
CA ASP A 74 0.82 24.27 2.45
C ASP A 74 -0.04 23.05 2.83
N ASN A 75 -0.54 22.99 4.07
CA ASN A 75 -1.34 21.86 4.57
C ASN A 75 -0.56 20.53 4.58
N LEU A 76 0.77 20.62 4.66
CA LEU A 76 1.63 19.48 4.93
C LEU A 76 1.60 19.15 6.42
N VAL A 77 1.44 17.88 6.74
CA VAL A 77 1.52 17.36 8.11
C VAL A 77 2.66 16.38 8.18
N GLU A 78 3.55 16.56 9.16
CA GLU A 78 4.57 15.59 9.52
C GLU A 78 4.15 14.89 10.80
N SER A 79 4.01 13.57 10.75
CA SER A 79 3.63 12.71 11.85
C SER A 79 4.75 11.70 12.10
N GLN A 80 5.12 11.51 13.37
CA GLN A 80 6.09 10.53 13.79
C GLN A 80 5.56 9.72 14.97
N VAL A 81 5.65 8.39 14.86
CA VAL A 81 5.37 7.45 15.94
C VAL A 81 6.64 6.72 16.29
N VAL A 82 7.06 6.80 17.55
CA VAL A 82 8.20 6.03 18.07
C VAL A 82 7.73 5.13 19.19
N ILE A 83 8.05 3.84 19.13
CA ILE A 83 7.74 2.86 20.17
C ILE A 83 9.03 2.14 20.57
N HIS A 84 9.31 2.18 21.87
CA HIS A 84 10.36 1.38 22.49
C HIS A 84 9.73 0.18 23.21
N PHE A 85 10.08 -1.02 22.77
CA PHE A 85 9.61 -2.26 23.36
C PHE A 85 10.54 -2.71 24.48
N LYS A 86 9.98 -3.38 25.49
CA LYS A 86 10.74 -3.92 26.63
C LYS A 86 11.82 -4.91 26.22
N ASN A 87 11.62 -5.63 25.12
CA ASN A 87 12.60 -6.58 24.58
C ASN A 87 13.72 -5.90 23.75
N GLY A 88 13.82 -4.57 23.79
CA GLY A 88 14.82 -3.79 23.06
C GLY A 88 14.46 -3.52 21.60
N SER A 89 13.26 -3.90 21.14
CA SER A 89 12.82 -3.59 19.77
C SER A 89 12.43 -2.11 19.63
N LEU A 90 12.56 -1.59 18.40
CA LEU A 90 12.20 -0.24 18.02
C LEU A 90 11.25 -0.25 16.83
N TYR A 91 10.18 0.51 16.95
CA TYR A 91 9.36 0.98 15.83
C TYR A 91 9.52 2.49 15.73
N ASP A 92 9.92 3.00 14.57
CA ASP A 92 9.98 4.43 14.27
C ASP A 92 9.36 4.65 12.88
N GLU A 93 8.17 5.23 12.86
CA GLU A 93 7.44 5.55 11.65
C GLU A 93 7.38 7.07 11.49
N LYS A 94 7.74 7.54 10.30
CA LYS A 94 7.60 8.94 9.86
C LYS A 94 6.72 9.00 8.64
N VAL A 95 5.66 9.78 8.71
CA VAL A 95 4.71 10.02 7.62
C VAL A 95 4.64 11.51 7.36
N ALA A 96 4.75 11.89 6.09
CA ALA A 96 4.38 13.23 5.65
C ALA A 96 3.19 13.12 4.71
N PHE A 97 2.12 13.88 4.97
CA PHE A 97 0.91 13.85 4.15
C PHE A 97 0.35 15.25 3.92
N SER A 98 -0.29 15.44 2.76
CA SER A 98 -1.10 16.62 2.49
C SER A 98 -2.53 16.35 2.93
N GLN A 99 -3.15 17.36 3.53
CA GLN A 99 -4.58 17.38 3.85
C GLN A 99 -5.38 18.40 3.02
N GLN A 100 -4.87 18.77 1.84
CA GLN A 100 -5.53 19.72 0.95
C GLN A 100 -6.70 19.07 0.19
N ARG A 101 -7.90 19.10 0.78
CA ARG A 101 -9.16 18.50 0.28
C ARG A 101 -9.17 16.97 0.22
N VAL A 102 -8.06 16.35 -0.15
CA VAL A 102 -7.86 14.91 -0.18
C VAL A 102 -6.62 14.59 0.63
N PHE A 103 -6.72 13.56 1.47
CA PHE A 103 -5.61 13.05 2.23
C PHE A 103 -4.69 12.31 1.26
N ARG A 104 -3.45 12.78 1.14
CA ARG A 104 -2.44 12.17 0.28
C ARG A 104 -1.16 11.99 1.05
N MET A 105 -0.74 10.75 1.22
CA MET A 105 0.59 10.44 1.72
C MET A 105 1.63 10.90 0.68
N LEU A 106 2.58 11.70 1.12
CA LEU A 106 3.65 12.26 0.31
C LEU A 106 4.99 11.58 0.58
N ARG A 107 5.25 11.23 1.84
CA ARG A 107 6.46 10.53 2.26
C ARG A 107 6.16 9.53 3.34
N TYR A 108 6.84 8.40 3.27
CA TYR A 108 6.79 7.34 4.27
C TYR A 108 8.19 6.84 4.56
N HIS A 109 8.51 6.66 5.84
CA HIS A 109 9.75 6.02 6.27
C HIS A 109 9.47 5.22 7.54
N LEU A 110 9.76 3.92 7.49
CA LEU A 110 9.55 3.00 8.59
C LEU A 110 10.87 2.31 8.95
N ILE A 111 11.22 2.35 10.23
CA ILE A 111 12.31 1.58 10.81
C ILE A 111 11.70 0.61 11.82
N GLN A 112 11.98 -0.67 11.61
CA GLN A 112 11.64 -1.75 12.53
C GLN A 112 12.92 -2.52 12.85
N ARG A 113 13.24 -2.63 14.14
CA ARG A 113 14.46 -3.31 14.60
C ARG A 113 14.19 -4.13 15.85
N GLY A 114 14.84 -5.28 15.96
CA GLY A 114 14.83 -6.13 17.16
C GLY A 114 13.77 -7.24 17.14
N PRO A 115 13.69 -8.05 18.22
CA PRO A 115 12.95 -9.32 18.23
C PRO A 115 11.44 -9.24 17.99
N SER A 116 10.82 -8.06 18.08
CA SER A 116 9.38 -7.88 17.82
C SER A 116 9.04 -7.84 16.33
N PHE A 117 10.03 -7.71 15.44
CA PHE A 117 9.85 -7.56 14.00
C PHE A 117 10.64 -8.66 13.27
N PRO A 118 10.01 -9.80 12.95
CA PRO A 118 10.63 -10.90 12.23
C PRO A 118 10.74 -10.67 10.71
#